data_AF-A0A1J5RL01-F1
#
_entry.id   AF-A0A1J5RL01-F1
#
_cell.length_a   1.000
_cell.length_b   1.000
_cell.length_c   1.000
_cell.angle_alpha   90.00
_cell.angle_beta   90.00
_cell.angle_gamma   90.00
#
_symmetry.space_group_name_H-M   'P 1'
#
loop_
_entity.id
_entity.type
_entity.pdbx_description
1 polymer ?
#
loop_
_entity_poly.entity_id
_entity_poly.type
_entity_poly.pdbx_seq_one_letter_code
_entity_poly.pdbx_strand_id
1 'polypeptide(L)'
;MQLHYDTQADLADNPEMPVSRATLLLDVPQVPQALQPFARMREAARRLEQALDAKQVDDNGAPLSHAALDQIEQQLQQLYLALETRGLPAGSSTTQRLFS
;
A
#
# COMPACT_ATOMS: atom_id res chain seq x y z
N MET A 1 -0.33 -4.46 5.14
CA MET A 1 0.49 -4.05 3.98
C MET A 1 0.93 -5.33 3.31
N GLN A 2 0.44 -5.57 2.10
CA GLN A 2 0.88 -6.68 1.27
C GLN A 2 1.88 -6.14 0.25
N LEU A 3 2.92 -6.92 -0.04
CA LEU A 3 3.94 -6.60 -1.02
C LEU A 3 3.85 -7.65 -2.12
N HIS A 4 3.52 -7.23 -3.34
CA HIS A 4 3.47 -8.12 -4.50
C HIS A 4 4.68 -7.85 -5.40
N TYR A 5 5.30 -8.93 -5.87
CA TYR A 5 6.35 -8.92 -6.88
C TYR A 5 5.80 -9.50 -8.17
N ASP A 6 6.23 -8.97 -9.32
CA ASP A 6 5.83 -9.50 -10.62
C ASP A 6 6.67 -10.76 -10.92
N THR A 7 6.13 -11.94 -10.61
CA THR A 7 6.81 -13.23 -10.84
C THR A 7 6.83 -13.66 -12.30
N GLN A 8 6.17 -12.92 -13.22
CA GLN A 8 6.07 -13.32 -14.62
C GLN A 8 7.36 -13.06 -15.44
N ALA A 9 8.34 -12.40 -14.84
CA ALA A 9 9.72 -12.33 -15.35
C ALA A 9 10.66 -13.38 -14.71
N ASP A 10 10.16 -14.18 -13.75
CA ASP A 10 10.97 -14.87 -12.73
C ASP A 10 10.94 -16.41 -12.84
N LEU A 11 10.85 -16.93 -14.07
CA LEU A 11 10.83 -18.37 -14.39
C LEU A 11 12.23 -19.00 -14.55
N ALA A 12 13.28 -18.33 -14.10
CA ALA A 12 14.63 -18.88 -14.07
C ALA A 12 15.08 -19.00 -12.61
N ASP A 13 15.50 -20.20 -12.23
CA ASP A 13 16.00 -20.63 -10.93
C ASP A 13 17.33 -19.93 -10.54
N ASN A 14 17.34 -18.59 -10.57
CA ASN A 14 18.49 -17.72 -10.37
C ASN A 14 18.17 -16.69 -9.27
N PRO A 15 18.73 -16.84 -8.05
CA PRO A 15 18.53 -15.90 -6.94
C PRO A 15 19.16 -14.51 -7.19
N GLU A 16 19.73 -14.28 -8.37
CA GLU A 16 20.43 -13.06 -8.78
C GLU A 16 19.59 -12.18 -9.73
N MET A 17 18.34 -12.55 -10.05
CA MET A 17 17.51 -11.72 -10.93
C MET A 17 17.07 -10.43 -10.22
N PRO A 18 17.34 -9.25 -10.79
CA PRO A 18 16.99 -7.99 -10.17
C PRO A 18 15.46 -7.81 -10.15
N VAL A 19 14.92 -7.45 -8.98
CA VAL A 19 13.50 -7.07 -8.83
C VAL A 19 13.22 -5.86 -9.73
N SER A 20 12.45 -6.09 -10.79
CA SER A 20 12.12 -5.05 -11.77
C SER A 20 10.97 -4.15 -11.31
N ARG A 21 10.08 -4.67 -10.45
CA ARG A 21 8.93 -3.95 -9.91
C ARG A 21 8.45 -4.55 -8.58
N ALA A 22 8.05 -3.69 -7.66
CA ALA A 22 7.38 -4.07 -6.42
C ALA A 22 6.15 -3.19 -6.20
N THR A 23 5.04 -3.78 -5.78
CA THR A 23 3.77 -3.08 -5.52
C THR A 23 3.44 -3.15 -4.04
N LEU A 24 3.20 -1.98 -3.43
CA LEU A 24 2.76 -1.85 -2.04
C LEU A 24 1.25 -1.68 -1.99
N LEU A 25 0.56 -2.60 -1.32
CA LEU A 25 -0.89 -2.59 -1.16
C LEU A 25 -1.27 -2.36 0.30
N LEU A 26 -2.15 -1.39 0.52
CA LEU A 26 -2.77 -1.13 1.80
C LEU A 26 -4.22 -1.59 1.78
N ASP A 27 -4.49 -2.64 2.56
CA ASP A 27 -5.84 -3.07 2.87
C ASP A 27 -6.44 -2.20 3.98
N VAL A 28 -7.22 -1.20 3.57
CA VAL A 28 -7.82 -0.17 4.44
C VAL A 28 -8.77 -0.76 5.50
N PRO A 29 -9.77 -1.62 5.16
CA PRO A 29 -10.69 -2.15 6.16
C PRO A 29 -10.02 -3.04 7.20
N GLN A 30 -8.87 -3.65 6.87
CA GLN A 30 -8.18 -4.57 7.78
C GLN A 30 -7.32 -3.89 8.85
N VAL A 31 -6.87 -2.65 8.63
CA VAL A 31 -5.88 -2.00 9.51
C VAL A 31 -6.47 -0.77 10.19
N PRO A 32 -6.44 -0.67 11.53
CA PRO A 32 -6.91 0.51 12.25
C PRO A 32 -6.19 1.79 11.82
N GLN A 33 -6.95 2.88 11.64
CA GLN A 33 -6.39 4.19 11.27
C GLN A 33 -5.35 4.70 12.28
N ALA A 34 -5.54 4.40 13.58
CA ALA A 34 -4.63 4.81 14.65
C ALA A 34 -3.19 4.32 14.48
N LEU A 35 -2.97 3.27 13.68
CA LEU A 35 -1.63 2.76 13.34
C LEU A 35 -0.94 3.55 12.20
N GLN A 36 -1.61 4.57 11.67
CA GLN A 36 -1.14 5.42 10.58
C GLN A 36 -0.59 4.60 9.39
N PRO A 37 -1.37 3.65 8.86
CA PRO A 37 -0.83 2.65 7.95
C PRO A 37 -0.30 3.22 6.63
N PHE A 38 -0.91 4.30 6.12
CA PHE A 38 -0.43 4.94 4.90
C PHE A 38 0.89 5.70 5.11
N ALA A 39 1.07 6.37 6.25
CA ALA A 39 2.34 6.99 6.60
C ALA A 39 3.46 5.94 6.68
N ARG A 40 3.18 4.77 7.27
CA ARG A 40 4.12 3.64 7.31
C ARG A 40 4.40 3.08 5.91
N MET A 41 3.40 3.01 5.04
CA MET A 41 3.57 2.60 3.64
C MET A 41 4.45 3.60 2.88
N ARG A 42 4.26 4.92 3.06
CA ARG A 42 5.13 5.97 2.48
C ARG A 42 6.57 5.81 2.95
N GLU A 43 6.78 5.53 4.24
CA GLU A 43 8.12 5.26 4.79
C GLU A 43 8.76 4.02 4.16
N ALA A 44 8.03 2.92 4.05
CA ALA A 44 8.50 1.70 3.41
C ALA A 44 8.86 1.93 1.93
N ALA A 45 8.02 2.67 1.19
CA ALA A 45 8.27 3.04 -0.19
C ALA A 45 9.57 3.82 -0.36
N ARG A 46 9.83 4.81 0.52
CA ARG A 46 11.08 5.59 0.50
C ARG A 46 12.31 4.75 0.80
N ARG A 47 12.21 3.80 1.73
CA ARG A 47 13.32 2.87 2.03
C ARG A 47 13.61 1.96 0.84
N LEU A 48 12.58 1.46 0.15
CA LEU A 48 12.74 0.64 -1.06
C LEU A 48 13.33 1.45 -2.23
N GLU A 49 12.86 2.68 -2.42
CA GLU A 49 13.40 3.62 -3.42
C GLU A 49 14.92 3.81 -3.23
N GLN A 50 15.36 4.06 -1.99
CA GLN A 50 16.78 4.24 -1.66
C GLN A 50 17.59 2.95 -1.81
N ALA A 51 17.05 1.81 -1.38
CA ALA A 51 17.77 0.54 -1.39
C ALA A 51 17.95 -0.04 -2.80
N LEU A 52 17.00 0.25 -3.71
CA LEU A 52 16.94 -0.34 -5.05
C LEU A 52 17.23 0.67 -6.17
N ASP A 53 17.56 1.93 -5.83
CA ASP A 53 17.64 3.05 -6.78
C ASP A 53 16.39 3.12 -7.69
N ALA A 54 15.23 2.86 -7.08
CA ALA A 54 13.96 2.74 -7.79
C ALA A 54 13.23 4.09 -7.87
N LYS A 55 12.07 4.10 -8.53
CA LYS A 55 11.16 5.25 -8.58
C LYS A 55 9.78 4.85 -8.10
N GLN A 56 9.15 5.73 -7.33
CA GLN A 56 7.76 5.55 -6.91
C GLN A 56 6.82 5.97 -8.04
N VAL A 57 5.92 5.06 -8.41
CA VAL A 57 4.93 5.27 -9.46
C VAL A 57 3.54 4.82 -8.99
N ASP A 58 2.50 5.38 -9.59
CA ASP A 58 1.13 4.91 -9.42
C ASP A 58 0.87 3.61 -10.21
N ASP A 59 -0.37 3.12 -10.16
CA ASP A 59 -0.78 1.88 -10.85
C ASP A 59 -0.67 1.96 -12.39
N ASN A 60 -0.66 3.16 -12.95
CA ASN A 60 -0.46 3.42 -14.38
C ASN A 60 1.02 3.64 -14.75
N GLY A 61 1.93 3.54 -13.78
CA GLY A 61 3.36 3.79 -13.99
C GLY A 61 3.73 5.28 -14.04
N ALA A 62 2.82 6.18 -13.69
CA ALA A 62 3.10 7.61 -13.63
C ALA A 62 3.83 7.97 -12.32
N PRO A 63 4.84 8.87 -12.33
CA PRO A 63 5.54 9.27 -11.12
C PRO A 63 4.59 9.81 -10.04
N LEU A 64 4.73 9.31 -8.82
CA LEU A 64 3.94 9.78 -7.67
C LEU A 64 4.48 11.13 -7.18
N SER A 65 3.64 12.17 -7.28
CA SER A 65 3.96 13.49 -6.72
C SER A 65 3.59 13.57 -5.23
N HIS A 66 4.25 14.48 -4.50
CA HIS A 66 3.88 14.77 -3.10
C HIS A 66 2.41 15.17 -2.96
N ALA A 67 1.90 16.00 -3.88
CA ALA A 67 0.49 16.40 -3.88
C ALA A 67 -0.45 15.20 -4.07
N ALA A 68 -0.11 14.24 -4.94
CA ALA A 68 -0.90 13.03 -5.12
C ALA A 68 -0.91 12.17 -3.83
N LEU A 69 0.24 12.03 -3.17
CA LEU A 69 0.32 11.33 -1.88
C LEU A 69 -0.55 11.99 -0.80
N ASP A 70 -0.55 13.31 -0.72
CA ASP A 70 -1.36 14.03 0.26
C ASP A 70 -2.86 13.93 -0.06
N GLN A 71 -3.24 13.87 -1.34
CA GLN A 71 -4.62 13.59 -1.76
C GLN A 71 -5.07 12.17 -1.37
N ILE A 72 -4.22 11.16 -1.55
CA ILE A 72 -4.51 9.78 -1.11
C ILE A 72 -4.72 9.75 0.40
N GLU A 73 -3.90 10.47 1.17
CA GLU A 73 -4.04 10.54 2.63
C GLU A 73 -5.39 11.14 3.06
N GLN A 74 -5.84 12.20 2.38
CA GLN A 74 -7.17 12.77 2.60
C GLN A 74 -8.30 11.79 2.25
N GLN A 75 -8.19 11.10 1.12
CA GLN A 75 -9.17 10.09 0.70
C GLN A 75 -9.27 8.93 1.70
N LEU A 76 -8.13 8.48 2.24
CA LEU A 76 -8.09 7.45 3.27
C LEU A 76 -8.79 7.88 4.55
N GLN A 77 -8.63 9.13 4.99
CA GLN A 77 -9.36 9.66 6.13
C GLN A 77 -10.89 9.58 5.91
N GLN A 78 -11.36 9.90 4.70
CA GLN A 78 -12.79 9.79 4.36
C GLN A 78 -13.26 8.33 4.36
N LEU A 79 -12.45 7.40 3.86
CA LEU A 79 -12.79 5.97 3.88
C LEU A 79 -12.91 5.43 5.31
N TYR A 80 -11.98 5.79 6.21
CA TYR A 80 -12.07 5.41 7.61
C TYR A 80 -13.33 5.96 8.28
N LEU A 81 -13.64 7.25 8.08
CA LEU A 81 -14.87 7.85 8.60
C LEU A 81 -16.14 7.16 8.06
N ALA A 82 -16.11 6.78 6.79
CA ALA A 82 -17.20 6.08 6.13
C ALA A 82 -17.43 4.66 6.70
N LEU A 83 -16.35 3.98 7.11
CA LEU A 83 -16.41 2.70 7.80
C LEU A 83 -16.99 2.85 9.22
N GLU A 84 -16.49 3.82 9.99
CA GLU A 84 -16.99 4.14 11.34
C GLU A 84 -18.49 4.44 11.35
N THR A 85 -18.94 5.31 10.44
CA THR A 85 -20.36 5.73 10.36
C THR A 85 -21.29 4.56 10.04
N ARG A 86 -20.79 3.48 9.42
CA ARG A 86 -21.54 2.26 9.11
C ARG A 86 -21.46 1.21 10.22
N GLY A 87 -20.82 1.52 11.35
CA GLY A 87 -20.59 0.55 12.42
C GLY A 87 -19.59 -0.54 12.04
N LEU A 88 -18.70 -0.26 11.08
CA LEU A 88 -17.67 -1.17 10.58
C LEU A 88 -16.27 -0.61 10.85
N PRO A 89 -15.90 -0.28 12.11
CA PRO A 89 -14.59 0.28 12.43
C PRO A 89 -13.46 -0.58 11.85
N ALA A 90 -12.52 0.06 11.17
CA ALA A 90 -11.44 -0.65 10.48
C ALA A 90 -10.55 -1.42 11.47
N GLY A 91 -10.17 -2.64 11.09
CA GLY A 91 -9.43 -3.56 11.95
C GLY A 91 -10.24 -4.22 13.06
N SER A 92 -11.56 -3.98 13.12
CA SER A 92 -12.44 -4.79 13.98
C SER A 92 -12.64 -6.19 13.39
N SER A 93 -12.98 -7.15 14.25
CA SER A 93 -13.25 -8.54 13.83
C SER A 93 -14.44 -8.67 12.88
N THR A 94 -15.43 -7.77 12.96
CA THR A 94 -16.58 -7.75 12.05
C THR A 94 -16.19 -7.21 10.69
N THR A 95 -15.46 -6.09 10.65
CA THR A 95 -14.97 -5.52 9.39
C THR A 95 -14.03 -6.48 8.69
N GLN A 96 -13.05 -7.06 9.40
CA GLN A 96 -12.13 -8.03 8.80
C GLN A 96 -12.87 -9.22 8.17
N ARG A 97 -13.86 -9.81 8.85
CA ARG A 97 -14.65 -10.92 8.29
C ARG A 97 -15.47 -10.55 7.06
N LEU A 98 -15.95 -9.30 6.97
CA LEU A 98 -16.74 -8.84 5.83
C LEU A 98 -15.90 -8.64 4.56
N PHE A 99 -14.62 -8.28 4.74
CA PHE A 99 -13.69 -7.96 3.66
C PHE A 99 -12.62 -9.06 3.43
N SER A 100 -12.85 -10.28 3.95
CA SER A 100 -11.96 -11.45 3.76
C SER A 100 -12.32 -12.27 2.52
#